data_AF-A0A4Y2GW00-F1
#
_entry.id   AF-A0A4Y2GW00-F1
#
_cell.length_a   1.000
_cell.length_b   1.000
_cell.length_c   1.000
_cell.angle_alpha   90.00
_cell.angle_beta   90.00
_cell.angle_gamma   90.00
#
_symmetry.space_group_name_H-M   'P 1'
#
loop_
_entity.id
_entity.type
_entity.pdbx_description
1 polymer ?
#
loop_
_entity_poly.entity_id
_entity_poly.type
_entity_poly.pdbx_seq_one_letter_code
_entity_poly.pdbx_strand_id
1 'polypeptide(L)'
;MNENSVGFENLPSEIIEKILCCDILSFIDLCRLSCVSQTLNIVARSNKLWRRKFAITYPSSVSLYDPITTDWKYELQRRHECKALILKKLQEMSIEFYHTENVSNDQFLTFRDVCADHPFGVHIIIVELWQIVTDADCYHNLTLKYYAKRALRFIRHLLGKSLA
;
A
#
# COMPACT_ATOMS: atom_id res chain seq x y z
N MET A 1 45.23 -8.01 7.12
CA MET A 1 44.02 -8.61 7.74
C MET A 1 43.28 -9.34 6.65
N ASN A 2 43.32 -10.67 6.68
CA ASN A 2 42.63 -11.52 5.72
C ASN A 2 41.17 -11.65 6.16
N GLU A 3 40.26 -11.13 5.35
CA GLU A 3 38.92 -11.71 5.23
C GLU A 3 38.57 -11.70 3.74
N ASN A 4 38.52 -12.88 3.13
CA ASN A 4 37.66 -13.12 1.98
C ASN A 4 36.21 -13.02 2.47
N SER A 5 35.78 -11.84 2.95
CA SER A 5 34.41 -11.63 3.36
C SER A 5 33.58 -11.50 2.09
N VAL A 6 32.95 -12.61 1.70
CA VAL A 6 31.88 -12.58 0.71
C VAL A 6 30.71 -11.82 1.37
N GLY A 7 30.73 -10.50 1.24
CA GLY A 7 29.67 -9.61 1.68
C GLY A 7 28.49 -9.59 0.71
N PHE A 8 27.36 -9.07 1.19
CA PHE A 8 26.13 -8.92 0.42
C PHE A 8 26.35 -8.11 -0.88
N GLU A 9 27.28 -7.16 -0.84
CA GLU A 9 27.72 -6.31 -1.95
C GLU A 9 28.41 -7.07 -3.09
N ASN A 10 28.88 -8.30 -2.86
CA ASN A 10 29.51 -9.14 -3.88
C ASN A 10 28.49 -10.01 -4.65
N LEU A 11 27.21 -9.96 -4.27
CA LEU A 11 26.17 -10.69 -5.00
C LEU A 11 25.87 -10.01 -6.35
N PRO A 12 25.54 -10.80 -7.40
CA PRO A 12 25.04 -10.24 -8.64
C PRO A 12 23.80 -9.38 -8.41
N SER A 13 23.66 -8.30 -9.17
CA SER A 13 22.57 -7.34 -9.01
C SER A 13 21.19 -7.99 -9.20
N GLU A 14 21.09 -9.04 -10.02
CA GLU A 14 19.87 -9.82 -10.23
C GLU A 14 19.46 -10.61 -8.98
N ILE A 15 20.43 -11.09 -8.21
CA ILE A 15 20.18 -11.81 -6.95
C ILE A 15 19.73 -10.81 -5.89
N ILE A 16 20.40 -9.66 -5.80
CA ILE A 16 19.99 -8.57 -4.91
C ILE A 16 18.58 -8.09 -5.26
N GLU A 17 18.26 -7.90 -6.55
CA GLU A 17 16.92 -7.50 -6.99
C GLU A 17 15.86 -8.53 -6.57
N LYS A 18 16.15 -9.83 -6.72
CA LYS A 18 15.25 -10.91 -6.26
C LYS A 18 15.03 -10.86 -4.75
N ILE A 19 16.08 -10.66 -3.96
CA ILE A 19 15.98 -10.55 -2.50
C ILE A 19 15.13 -9.33 -2.12
N LEU A 20 15.36 -8.18 -2.76
CA LEU A 20 14.59 -6.96 -2.52
C LEU A 20 13.13 -7.07 -2.98
N CYS A 21 12.81 -7.96 -3.93
CA CYS A 21 11.44 -8.23 -4.32
C CYS A 21 10.66 -9.10 -3.34
N CYS A 22 11.30 -9.75 -2.35
CA CYS A 22 10.62 -10.62 -1.40
C CYS A 22 9.43 -9.92 -0.71
N ASP A 23 8.30 -10.62 -0.59
CA ASP A 23 7.03 -10.09 -0.08
C ASP A 23 7.15 -9.56 1.34
N ILE A 24 8.03 -10.18 2.14
CA ILE A 24 8.30 -9.82 3.54
C ILE A 24 8.86 -8.39 3.67
N LEU A 25 9.61 -7.89 2.67
CA LEU A 25 10.19 -6.55 2.72
C LEU A 25 9.16 -5.51 2.27
N SER A 26 8.79 -4.55 3.11
CA SER A 26 7.84 -3.51 2.72
C SER A 26 8.48 -2.44 1.82
N PHE A 27 7.65 -1.58 1.21
CA PHE A 27 8.13 -0.38 0.50
C PHE A 27 9.10 0.46 1.37
N ILE A 28 8.81 0.59 2.67
CA ILE A 28 9.64 1.35 3.61
C ILE A 28 10.97 0.66 3.86
N ASP A 29 10.99 -0.67 3.94
CA ASP A 29 12.22 -1.43 4.10
C ASP A 29 13.13 -1.26 2.89
N LEU A 30 12.58 -1.27 1.67
CA LEU A 30 13.35 -1.02 0.44
C LEU A 30 13.94 0.39 0.43
N CYS A 31 13.16 1.40 0.83
CA CYS A 31 13.64 2.77 0.96
C CYS A 31 14.79 2.87 1.97
N ARG A 32 14.70 2.21 3.12
CA ARG A 32 15.78 2.19 4.13
C ARG A 32 17.02 1.44 3.65
N LEU A 33 16.84 0.26 3.05
CA LEU A 33 17.93 -0.55 2.49
C LEU A 33 18.69 0.21 1.41
N SER A 34 18.01 1.03 0.62
CA SER A 34 18.65 1.87 -0.41
C SER A 34 19.66 2.89 0.15
N CYS A 35 19.60 3.19 1.45
CA CYS A 35 20.51 4.10 2.15
C CYS A 35 21.69 3.38 2.83
N VAL A 36 21.69 2.05 2.85
CA VAL A 36 22.71 1.27 3.59
C VAL A 36 24.02 1.17 2.81
N SER A 37 23.96 0.99 1.49
CA SER A 37 25.16 0.88 0.64
C SER A 37 24.92 1.41 -0.76
N GLN A 38 26.02 1.72 -1.46
CA GLN A 38 25.97 2.17 -2.86
C GLN A 38 25.37 1.11 -3.79
N THR A 39 25.73 -0.17 -3.59
CA THR A 39 25.18 -1.28 -4.38
C THR A 39 23.67 -1.39 -4.23
N LEU A 40 23.16 -1.33 -2.99
CA LEU A 40 21.71 -1.33 -2.72
C LEU A 40 21.03 -0.09 -3.29
N ASN A 41 21.67 1.08 -3.20
CA ASN A 41 21.14 2.31 -3.80
C ASN A 41 20.96 2.18 -5.31
N ILE A 42 21.95 1.61 -6.01
CA ILE A 42 21.90 1.40 -7.47
C ILE A 42 20.76 0.45 -7.84
N VAL A 43 20.64 -0.70 -7.16
CA VAL A 43 19.56 -1.66 -7.43
C VAL A 43 18.19 -1.05 -7.12
N ALA A 44 18.07 -0.28 -6.04
CA ALA A 44 16.84 0.42 -5.67
C ALA A 44 16.45 1.58 -6.62
N ARG A 45 17.29 1.94 -7.60
CA ARG A 45 16.89 2.87 -8.69
C ARG A 45 16.22 2.18 -9.86
N SER A 46 16.24 0.85 -9.91
CA SER A 46 15.62 0.08 -10.99
C SER A 46 14.10 0.22 -10.99
N ASN A 47 13.52 0.83 -12.02
CA ASN A 47 12.06 0.90 -12.17
C ASN A 47 11.43 -0.51 -12.26
N LYS A 48 12.19 -1.48 -12.79
CA LYS A 48 11.79 -2.89 -12.88
C LYS A 48 11.64 -3.54 -11.50
N LEU A 49 12.51 -3.22 -10.55
CA LEU A 49 12.38 -3.65 -9.15
C LEU A 49 11.06 -3.17 -8.56
N TRP A 50 10.79 -1.87 -8.67
CA TRP A 50 9.57 -1.26 -8.12
C TRP A 50 8.31 -1.77 -8.80
N ARG A 51 8.32 -1.99 -10.11
CA ARG A 51 7.21 -2.62 -10.83
C ARG A 51 6.91 -4.01 -10.30
N ARG A 52 7.95 -4.85 -10.13
CA ARG A 52 7.80 -6.20 -9.57
C ARG A 52 7.23 -6.13 -8.16
N LYS A 53 7.74 -5.21 -7.34
CA LYS A 53 7.26 -5.02 -5.98
C LYS A 53 5.80 -4.60 -5.95
N PHE A 54 5.40 -3.69 -6.83
CA PHE A 54 4.00 -3.27 -6.98
C PHE A 54 3.11 -4.43 -7.42
N ALA A 55 3.52 -5.22 -8.41
CA ALA A 55 2.75 -6.37 -8.91
C ALA A 55 2.54 -7.45 -7.84
N ILE A 56 3.54 -7.68 -6.99
CA ILE A 56 3.45 -8.59 -5.83
C ILE A 56 2.47 -8.03 -4.79
N THR A 57 2.61 -6.75 -4.45
CA THR A 57 1.82 -6.13 -3.37
C THR A 57 0.36 -5.91 -3.77
N TYR A 58 0.13 -5.61 -5.05
CA TYR A 58 -1.16 -5.19 -5.60
C TYR A 58 -1.44 -5.83 -6.96
N PRO A 59 -1.58 -7.16 -7.03
CA PRO A 59 -1.69 -7.90 -8.29
C PRO A 59 -2.90 -7.46 -9.13
N SER A 60 -4.02 -7.09 -8.50
CA SER A 60 -5.22 -6.62 -9.19
C SER A 60 -5.15 -5.18 -9.68
N SER A 61 -4.11 -4.42 -9.33
CA SER A 61 -3.95 -3.02 -9.74
C SER A 61 -2.96 -2.85 -10.88
N VAL A 62 -2.08 -3.82 -11.13
CA VAL A 62 -0.96 -3.66 -12.09
C VAL A 62 -1.45 -3.38 -13.52
N SER A 63 -2.61 -3.90 -13.90
CA SER A 63 -3.19 -3.72 -15.24
C SER A 63 -3.75 -2.32 -15.50
N LEU A 64 -3.86 -1.47 -14.47
CA LEU A 64 -4.35 -0.10 -14.61
C LEU A 64 -3.27 0.87 -15.12
N TYR A 65 -2.01 0.48 -15.05
CA TYR A 65 -0.87 1.35 -15.32
C TYR A 65 -0.12 0.90 -16.56
N ASP A 66 0.49 1.87 -17.26
CA ASP A 66 1.37 1.56 -18.38
C ASP A 66 2.71 1.01 -17.87
N PRO A 67 3.15 -0.19 -18.29
CA PRO A 67 4.33 -0.84 -17.72
C PRO A 67 5.66 -0.14 -17.99
N ILE A 68 5.72 0.75 -18.99
CA ILE A 68 6.95 1.37 -19.47
C ILE A 68 7.12 2.78 -18.91
N THR A 69 6.05 3.57 -18.94
CA THR A 69 6.06 5.00 -18.61
C THR A 69 5.76 5.29 -17.14
N THR A 70 5.15 4.34 -16.42
CA THR A 70 4.83 4.52 -15.00
C THR A 70 6.11 4.56 -14.16
N ASP A 71 6.25 5.60 -13.34
CA ASP A 71 7.21 5.63 -12.23
C ASP A 71 6.66 4.80 -11.07
N TRP A 72 7.11 3.55 -10.99
CA TRP A 72 6.60 2.58 -10.02
C TRP A 72 7.02 2.89 -8.58
N LYS A 73 8.13 3.61 -8.40
CA LYS A 73 8.57 4.03 -7.06
C LYS A 73 7.65 5.13 -6.55
N TYR A 74 7.38 6.12 -7.38
CA TYR A 74 6.44 7.19 -7.07
C TYR A 74 5.03 6.64 -6.79
N GLU A 75 4.56 5.70 -7.62
CA GLU A 75 3.25 5.09 -7.43
C GLU A 75 3.14 4.34 -6.09
N LEU A 76 4.16 3.54 -5.73
CA LEU A 76 4.19 2.86 -4.44
C LEU A 76 4.22 3.86 -3.27
N GLN A 77 4.94 4.97 -3.40
CA GLN A 77 4.96 6.03 -2.40
C GLN A 77 3.58 6.65 -2.21
N ARG A 78 2.94 7.09 -3.30
CA ARG A 78 1.60 7.68 -3.29
C ARG A 78 0.58 6.75 -2.66
N ARG A 79 0.65 5.47 -3.00
CA ARG A 79 -0.21 4.45 -2.44
C ARG A 79 0.04 4.22 -0.96
N HIS A 80 1.31 4.24 -0.52
CA HIS A 80 1.65 4.18 0.90
C HIS A 80 1.09 5.37 1.69
N GLU A 81 1.18 6.59 1.14
CA GLU A 81 0.58 7.80 1.72
C GLU A 81 -0.95 7.68 1.84
N CYS A 82 -1.62 7.26 0.77
CA CYS A 82 -3.06 6.98 0.77
C CYS A 82 -3.44 5.95 1.84
N LYS A 83 -2.71 4.84 1.94
CA LYS A 83 -2.92 3.81 2.97
C LYS A 83 -2.79 4.39 4.38
N ALA A 84 -1.77 5.21 4.63
CA ALA A 84 -1.57 5.85 5.92
C ALA A 84 -2.74 6.78 6.30
N LEU A 85 -3.26 7.56 5.33
CA LEU A 85 -4.42 8.43 5.55
C LEU A 85 -5.70 7.64 5.82
N ILE A 86 -5.93 6.54 5.08
CA ILE A 86 -7.06 5.63 5.32
C ILE A 86 -6.97 5.06 6.75
N LEU A 87 -5.81 4.54 7.14
CA LEU A 87 -5.59 3.99 8.48
C LEU A 87 -5.81 5.04 9.57
N LYS A 88 -5.26 6.25 9.39
CA LYS A 88 -5.45 7.37 10.31
C LYS A 88 -6.94 7.69 10.50
N LYS A 89 -7.70 7.81 9.41
CA LYS A 89 -9.16 8.06 9.47
C LYS A 89 -9.90 6.95 10.19
N LEU A 90 -9.58 5.68 9.90
CA LEU A 90 -10.20 4.55 10.60
C LEU A 90 -9.88 4.56 12.09
N GLN A 91 -8.66 4.95 12.48
CA GLN A 91 -8.27 5.11 13.88
C GLN A 91 -9.03 6.26 14.55
N GLU A 92 -9.16 7.42 13.89
CA GLU A 92 -9.97 8.54 14.37
C GLU A 92 -11.42 8.11 14.62
N MET A 93 -12.03 7.38 13.67
CA MET A 93 -13.37 6.82 13.86
C MET A 93 -13.45 5.84 15.03
N SER A 94 -12.40 5.03 15.23
CA SER A 94 -12.36 4.08 16.34
C SER A 94 -12.31 4.75 17.70
N ILE A 95 -11.79 5.98 17.78
CA ILE A 95 -11.74 6.78 19.00
C ILE A 95 -13.06 7.53 19.18
N GLU A 96 -13.52 8.21 18.12
CA GLU A 96 -14.69 9.10 18.17
C GLU A 96 -16.01 8.35 18.35
N PHE A 97 -16.17 7.20 17.69
CA PHE A 97 -17.43 6.48 17.63
C PHE A 97 -17.43 5.15 18.38
N TYR A 98 -16.44 4.91 19.25
CA TYR A 98 -16.30 3.63 19.96
C TYR A 98 -17.59 3.21 20.70
N HIS A 99 -18.24 4.17 21.36
CA HIS A 99 -19.47 3.96 22.13
C HIS A 99 -20.75 4.26 21.32
N THR A 100 -20.63 4.52 20.02
CA THR A 100 -21.76 4.86 19.16
C THR A 100 -22.26 3.63 18.43
N GLU A 101 -23.44 3.13 18.79
CA GLU A 101 -24.03 1.93 18.15
C GLU A 101 -24.24 2.14 16.64
N ASN A 102 -24.71 3.32 16.24
CA ASN A 102 -25.07 3.64 14.86
C ASN A 102 -24.34 4.88 14.34
N VAL A 103 -23.16 4.67 13.77
CA VAL A 103 -22.46 5.73 13.02
C VAL A 103 -23.22 6.04 11.72
N SER A 104 -23.51 7.31 11.43
CA SER A 104 -24.15 7.71 10.15
C SER A 104 -23.24 7.41 8.96
N ASN A 105 -23.83 7.17 7.79
CA ASN A 105 -23.08 7.03 6.54
C ASN A 105 -22.32 8.32 6.17
N ASP A 106 -22.79 9.49 6.61
CA ASP A 106 -22.15 10.78 6.33
C ASP A 106 -20.73 10.87 6.90
N GLN A 107 -20.45 10.14 7.98
CA GLN A 107 -19.11 10.07 8.58
C GLN A 107 -18.08 9.41 7.66
N PHE A 108 -18.55 8.59 6.71
CA PHE A 108 -17.69 7.92 5.73
C PHE A 108 -17.47 8.74 4.45
N LEU A 109 -18.13 9.90 4.29
CA LEU A 109 -17.92 10.80 3.13
C LEU A 109 -16.45 11.20 2.98
N THR A 110 -15.77 11.39 4.11
CA THR A 110 -14.38 11.85 4.13
C THR A 110 -13.39 10.84 3.52
N PHE A 111 -13.79 9.58 3.32
CA PHE A 111 -12.97 8.58 2.62
C PHE A 111 -12.91 8.82 1.11
N ARG A 112 -13.92 9.47 0.51
CA ARG A 112 -13.95 9.78 -0.92
C ARG A 112 -12.76 10.64 -1.33
N ASP A 113 -12.37 11.56 -0.44
CA ASP A 113 -11.43 12.62 -0.77
C ASP A 113 -9.96 12.21 -0.50
N VAL A 114 -9.72 11.03 0.10
CA VAL A 114 -8.38 10.60 0.56
C VAL A 114 -7.35 10.46 -0.56
N CYS A 115 -7.81 10.07 -1.75
CA CYS A 115 -6.96 9.90 -2.94
C CYS A 115 -7.57 10.63 -4.15
N ALA A 116 -8.28 11.75 -3.93
CA ALA A 116 -9.03 12.44 -4.99
C ALA A 116 -8.14 13.04 -6.09
N ASP A 117 -6.88 13.32 -5.78
CA ASP A 117 -5.86 13.81 -6.71
C ASP A 117 -5.23 12.70 -7.55
N HIS A 118 -5.59 11.43 -7.32
CA HIS A 118 -5.06 10.28 -8.03
C HIS A 118 -6.05 9.74 -9.08
N PRO A 119 -5.62 9.46 -10.33
CA PRO A 119 -6.50 8.95 -11.40
C PRO A 119 -7.27 7.68 -11.01
N PHE A 120 -6.66 6.82 -10.18
CA PHE A 120 -7.24 5.58 -9.67
C PHE A 120 -7.62 5.65 -8.19
N GLY A 121 -7.85 6.85 -7.65
CA GLY A 121 -8.02 7.09 -6.21
C GLY A 121 -9.09 6.22 -5.55
N VAL A 122 -10.26 6.09 -6.17
CA VAL A 122 -11.34 5.23 -5.69
C VAL A 122 -10.91 3.75 -5.65
N HIS A 123 -10.22 3.28 -6.69
CA HIS A 123 -9.73 1.90 -6.75
C HIS A 123 -8.71 1.64 -5.65
N ILE A 124 -7.79 2.58 -5.41
CA ILE A 124 -6.84 2.53 -4.30
C ILE A 124 -7.59 2.37 -2.98
N ILE A 125 -8.56 3.26 -2.70
CA ILE A 125 -9.34 3.21 -1.45
C ILE A 125 -10.01 1.84 -1.28
N ILE A 126 -10.64 1.30 -2.32
CA ILE A 126 -11.29 -0.02 -2.27
C ILE A 126 -10.29 -1.12 -1.96
N VAL A 127 -9.13 -1.13 -2.63
CA VAL A 127 -8.11 -2.17 -2.42
C VAL A 127 -7.50 -2.07 -1.03
N GLU A 128 -7.15 -0.87 -0.55
CA GLU A 128 -6.56 -0.69 0.79
C GLU A 128 -7.55 -1.08 1.89
N LEU A 129 -8.83 -0.68 1.78
CA LEU A 129 -9.87 -1.09 2.72
C LEU A 129 -10.10 -2.61 2.68
N TRP A 130 -10.08 -3.22 1.50
CA TRP A 130 -10.21 -4.66 1.35
C TRP A 130 -9.05 -5.42 2.01
N GLN A 131 -7.80 -4.95 1.83
CA GLN A 131 -6.63 -5.53 2.48
C GLN A 131 -6.75 -5.49 4.01
N ILE A 132 -7.22 -4.37 4.57
CA ILE A 132 -7.45 -4.24 6.03
C ILE A 132 -8.50 -5.25 6.52
N VAL A 133 -9.59 -5.43 5.77
CA VAL A 133 -10.66 -6.37 6.14
C VAL A 133 -10.20 -7.82 6.04
N THR A 134 -9.37 -8.14 5.05
CA THR A 134 -8.91 -9.51 4.74
C THR A 134 -7.55 -9.87 5.33
N ASP A 135 -6.97 -8.99 6.15
CA ASP A 135 -5.70 -9.25 6.82
C ASP A 135 -5.73 -10.57 7.60
N ALA A 136 -4.64 -11.34 7.50
CA ALA A 136 -4.54 -12.74 7.90
C ALA A 136 -4.85 -12.96 9.39
N ASP A 137 -4.57 -11.97 10.24
CA ASP A 137 -4.94 -12.01 11.64
C ASP A 137 -6.41 -11.63 11.82
N CYS A 138 -7.30 -12.61 11.68
CA CYS A 138 -8.75 -12.41 11.78
C CYS A 138 -9.24 -11.89 13.14
N TYR A 139 -8.43 -11.95 14.20
CA TYR A 139 -8.79 -11.51 15.56
C TYR A 139 -8.15 -10.18 15.98
N HIS A 140 -7.19 -9.68 15.22
CA HIS A 140 -6.54 -8.40 15.50
C HIS A 140 -7.32 -7.20 14.95
N ASN A 141 -7.35 -6.12 15.73
CA ASN A 141 -7.96 -4.82 15.40
C ASN A 141 -9.40 -4.90 14.86
N LEU A 142 -10.26 -5.70 15.50
CA LEU A 142 -11.66 -5.92 15.09
C LEU A 142 -12.45 -4.62 14.91
N THR A 143 -12.24 -3.62 15.77
CA THR A 143 -12.87 -2.30 15.65
C THR A 143 -12.47 -1.60 14.35
N LEU A 144 -11.18 -1.63 14.00
CA LEU A 144 -10.67 -1.04 12.78
C LEU A 144 -11.19 -1.79 11.54
N LYS A 145 -11.25 -3.12 11.59
CA LYS A 145 -11.85 -3.96 10.54
C LYS A 145 -13.35 -3.69 10.35
N TYR A 146 -14.08 -3.46 11.45
CA TYR A 146 -15.48 -3.07 11.41
C TYR A 146 -15.66 -1.75 10.65
N TYR A 147 -14.92 -0.70 11.01
CA TYR A 147 -14.97 0.58 10.31
C TYR A 147 -14.52 0.47 8.85
N ALA A 148 -13.49 -0.32 8.56
CA ALA A 148 -13.01 -0.54 7.19
C ALA A 148 -14.11 -1.20 6.33
N LYS A 149 -14.81 -2.21 6.87
CA LYS A 149 -15.92 -2.89 6.18
C LYS A 149 -17.08 -1.93 5.90
N ARG A 150 -17.40 -1.04 6.84
CA ARG A 150 -18.44 -0.02 6.65
C ARG A 150 -18.04 1.02 5.61
N ALA A 151 -16.82 1.55 5.67
CA ALA A 151 -16.27 2.47 4.68
C ALA A 151 -16.29 1.84 3.27
N LEU A 152 -15.87 0.58 3.15
CA LEU A 152 -15.86 -0.15 1.89
C LEU A 152 -17.27 -0.29 1.29
N ARG A 153 -18.26 -0.65 2.12
CA ARG A 153 -19.66 -0.74 1.68
C ARG A 153 -20.19 0.62 1.20
N PHE A 154 -19.86 1.68 1.92
CA PHE A 154 -20.26 3.04 1.58
C PHE A 154 -19.67 3.49 0.23
N ILE A 155 -18.35 3.33 0.03
CA ILE A 155 -17.68 3.70 -1.23
C ILE A 155 -18.24 2.91 -2.41
N ARG A 156 -18.47 1.60 -2.27
CA ARG A 156 -19.07 0.77 -3.34
C ARG A 156 -20.49 1.23 -3.69
N HIS A 157 -21.29 1.62 -2.69
CA HIS A 157 -22.65 2.13 -2.91
C HIS A 157 -22.66 3.45 -3.65
N LEU A 158 -21.74 4.36 -3.34
CA LEU A 158 -21.58 5.63 -4.06
C LEU A 158 -21.26 5.40 -5.54
N LEU A 159 -20.40 4.43 -5.87
CA LEU A 159 -20.09 4.09 -7.25
C LEU A 159 -21.29 3.53 -8.00
N GLY A 160 -22.05 2.63 -7.36
CA GLY A 160 -23.28 2.10 -7.95
C GLY A 160 -24.33 3.18 -8.26
N LYS A 161 -24.33 4.28 -7.51
CA LYS A 161 -25.19 5.44 -7.76
C LYS A 161 -24.65 6.43 -8.80
N SER A 162 -23.35 6.44 -9.06
CA SER A 162 -22.73 7.33 -10.05
C SER A 162 -22.82 6.80 -11.48
N LEU A 163 -23.20 5.53 -11.64
CA LEU A 163 -23.34 4.82 -12.92
C LEU A 163 -24.81 4.58 -13.32
N ALA A 164 -25.76 5.13 -12.56
CA ALA A 164 -27.20 5.09 -12.80
C ALA A 164 -27.73 6.51 -12.98
#